data_AF-A0A7S3W8X9-F1
#
_entry.id   AF-A0A7S3W8X9-F1
#
_cell.length_a   1.000
_cell.length_b   1.000
_cell.length_c   1.000
_cell.angle_alpha   90.00
_cell.angle_beta   90.00
_cell.angle_gamma   90.00
#
_symmetry.space_group_name_H-M   'P 1'
#
loop_
_entity.id
_entity.type
_entity.pdbx_description
1 polymer ?
#
loop_
_entity_poly.entity_id
_entity_poly.type
_entity_poly.pdbx_seq_one_letter_code
_entity_poly.pdbx_strand_id
1 'polypeptide(L)'
;EEQMKGFFSQFGVVNRIHLARNRKTGNSKHYAFIEFAHKEVANIVAKAMNGYLMFSKILVCQVVPPDEVHPNTFKNSDKPFRKIDWVAVERERHNQKRSAEEEESHRKKLLKKESRKRRKITEAGIDYDFPGVKAAIAKQDAKRQARGKA
;
A
#
# COMPACT_ATOMS: atom_id res chain seq x y z
N GLU A 1 -1.29 -2.85 20.27
CA GLU A 1 -1.97 -4.16 20.45
C GLU A 1 -1.48 -4.81 21.73
N GLU A 2 -0.17 -4.96 21.90
CA GLU A 2 0.43 -5.55 23.11
C GLU A 2 -0.03 -4.88 24.42
N GLN A 3 -0.04 -3.54 24.49
CA GLN A 3 -0.55 -2.81 25.66
C GLN A 3 -2.04 -3.09 25.94
N MET A 4 -2.89 -3.12 24.91
CA MET A 4 -4.31 -3.45 25.05
C MET A 4 -4.48 -4.90 25.50
N LYS A 5 -3.72 -5.84 24.92
CA LYS A 5 -3.73 -7.24 25.33
C LYS A 5 -3.32 -7.38 26.79
N GLY A 6 -2.26 -6.70 27.23
CA GLY A 6 -1.81 -6.71 28.63
C GLY A 6 -2.88 -6.18 29.58
N PHE A 7 -3.49 -5.03 29.26
CA PHE A 7 -4.55 -4.45 30.08
C PHE A 7 -5.79 -5.36 30.15
N PHE A 8 -6.31 -5.84 29.02
CA PHE A 8 -7.53 -6.65 29.02
C PHE A 8 -7.31 -8.08 29.53
N SER A 9 -6.07 -8.58 29.54
CA SER A 9 -5.73 -9.87 30.16
C SER A 9 -6.02 -9.90 31.67
N GLN A 10 -6.12 -8.74 32.34
CA GLN A 10 -6.46 -8.68 33.77
C GLN A 10 -7.90 -9.14 34.06
N PHE A 11 -8.79 -9.06 33.06
CA PHE A 11 -10.20 -9.46 33.22
C PHE A 11 -10.44 -10.93 32.86
N GLY A 12 -9.51 -11.55 32.11
CA GLY A 12 -9.60 -12.95 31.70
C GLY A 12 -8.72 -13.26 30.50
N VAL A 13 -8.76 -14.51 30.04
CA VAL A 13 -7.96 -14.98 28.90
C VAL A 13 -8.44 -14.34 27.60
N VAL A 14 -7.55 -13.60 26.94
CA VAL A 14 -7.77 -12.97 25.63
C VAL A 14 -7.21 -13.87 24.52
N ASN A 15 -8.10 -14.39 23.68
CA ASN A 15 -7.73 -15.27 22.56
C ASN A 15 -7.14 -14.47 21.41
N ARG A 16 -7.90 -13.48 20.90
CA ARG A 16 -7.52 -12.67 19.74
C ARG A 16 -7.82 -11.21 20.00
N ILE A 17 -6.94 -10.34 19.50
CA ILE A 17 -7.13 -8.88 19.51
C ILE A 17 -6.86 -8.33 18.11
N HIS A 18 -7.78 -7.53 17.59
CA HIS A 18 -7.61 -6.86 16.32
C HIS A 18 -7.81 -5.36 16.49
N LEU A 19 -6.71 -4.59 16.43
CA LEU A 19 -6.77 -3.13 16.39
C LEU A 19 -6.91 -2.68 14.94
N ALA A 20 -8.01 -1.99 14.64
CA ALA A 20 -8.21 -1.49 13.30
C ALA A 20 -7.27 -0.32 13.01
N ARG A 21 -6.55 -0.41 11.89
CA ARG A 21 -5.57 0.58 11.44
C ARG A 21 -5.81 1.02 10.02
N ASN A 22 -5.36 2.22 9.69
CA ASN A 22 -5.28 2.68 8.31
C ASN A 22 -4.14 1.94 7.59
N ARG A 23 -4.45 1.28 6.47
CA ARG A 23 -3.48 0.47 5.70
C ARG A 23 -2.33 1.30 5.12
N LYS A 24 -2.53 2.59 4.86
CA LYS A 24 -1.48 3.47 4.30
C LYS A 24 -0.60 4.06 5.39
N THR A 25 -1.19 4.65 6.42
CA THR A 25 -0.43 5.39 7.45
C THR A 25 0.01 4.52 8.63
N GLY A 26 -0.71 3.43 8.89
CA GLY A 26 -0.54 2.59 10.08
C GLY A 26 -1.20 3.12 11.35
N ASN A 27 -1.80 4.31 11.27
CA ASN A 27 -2.48 4.95 12.41
C ASN A 27 -3.72 4.16 12.81
N SER A 28 -4.04 4.18 14.10
CA SER A 28 -5.28 3.59 14.63
C SER A 28 -6.51 4.24 14.00
N LYS A 29 -7.55 3.45 13.74
CA LYS A 29 -8.90 3.93 13.42
C LYS A 29 -9.75 4.18 14.67
N HIS A 30 -9.16 4.06 15.86
CA HIS A 30 -9.79 4.29 17.16
C HIS A 30 -10.87 3.27 17.53
N TYR A 31 -10.80 2.05 17.01
CA TYR A 31 -11.60 0.91 17.47
C TYR A 31 -10.81 -0.39 17.37
N ALA A 32 -11.18 -1.37 18.19
CA ALA A 32 -10.58 -2.69 18.21
C ALA A 32 -11.64 -3.75 18.52
N PHE A 33 -11.39 -4.98 18.09
CA PHE A 33 -12.15 -6.16 18.49
C PHE A 33 -11.29 -7.00 19.42
N ILE A 34 -11.92 -7.49 20.48
CA ILE A 34 -11.28 -8.33 21.48
C ILE A 34 -12.16 -9.56 21.66
N GLU A 35 -11.55 -10.73 21.50
CA GLU A 35 -12.21 -12.00 21.77
C GLU A 35 -11.66 -12.58 23.07
N PHE A 36 -12.56 -12.73 24.04
CA PHE A 36 -12.29 -13.43 25.30
C PHE A 36 -12.62 -14.92 25.17
N ALA A 37 -11.97 -15.75 25.98
CA ALA A 37 -12.27 -17.18 26.05
C ALA A 37 -13.70 -17.47 26.55
N HIS A 38 -14.25 -16.60 27.41
CA HIS A 38 -15.58 -16.78 28.00
C HIS A 38 -16.49 -15.58 27.69
N LYS A 39 -17.73 -15.88 27.28
CA LYS A 39 -18.77 -14.87 26.97
C LYS A 39 -19.12 -14.00 28.19
N GLU A 40 -19.13 -14.60 29.38
CA GLU A 40 -19.43 -13.90 30.63
C GLU A 40 -18.42 -12.78 30.91
N VAL A 41 -17.13 -13.06 30.70
CA VAL A 41 -16.06 -12.07 30.84
C VAL A 41 -16.27 -10.92 29.86
N ALA A 42 -16.59 -11.21 28.58
CA ALA A 42 -16.87 -10.18 27.59
C ALA A 42 -18.04 -9.27 28.00
N ASN A 43 -19.12 -9.83 28.56
CA ASN A 43 -20.26 -9.07 29.06
C ASN A 43 -19.90 -8.16 30.24
N ILE A 44 -19.11 -8.67 31.19
CA ILE A 44 -18.66 -7.89 32.36
C ILE A 44 -17.76 -6.74 31.90
N VAL A 45 -16.78 -7.02 31.04
CA VAL A 45 -15.87 -6.02 30.50
C VAL A 45 -16.62 -4.95 29.72
N ALA A 46 -17.58 -5.32 28.88
CA ALA A 46 -18.38 -4.36 28.13
C ALA A 46 -19.16 -3.42 29.05
N LYS A 47 -19.76 -3.94 30.13
CA LYS A 47 -20.47 -3.10 31.11
C LYS A 47 -19.54 -2.22 31.93
N ALA A 48 -18.42 -2.76 32.39
CA ALA A 48 -17.51 -2.07 33.30
C ALA A 48 -16.66 -0.99 32.61
N MET A 49 -16.31 -1.21 31.33
CA MET A 49 -15.41 -0.33 30.57
C MET A 49 -16.15 0.68 29.68
N ASN A 50 -17.45 0.50 29.46
CA ASN A 50 -18.23 1.46 28.67
C ASN A 50 -18.37 2.79 29.44
N GLY A 51 -17.89 3.87 28.84
CA GLY A 51 -17.79 5.18 29.47
C GLY A 51 -16.47 5.44 30.21
N TYR A 52 -15.54 4.48 30.22
CA TYR A 52 -14.26 4.63 30.91
C TYR A 52 -13.31 5.57 30.16
N LEU A 53 -12.70 6.52 30.88
CA LEU A 53 -11.72 7.45 30.31
C LEU A 53 -10.33 6.80 30.30
N MET A 54 -9.82 6.51 29.10
CA MET A 54 -8.48 5.94 28.89
C MET A 54 -7.70 6.78 27.88
N PHE A 55 -6.49 7.22 28.23
CA PHE A 55 -5.60 8.02 27.35
C PHE A 55 -6.30 9.21 26.68
N SER A 56 -7.09 9.96 27.47
CA SER A 56 -7.88 11.12 27.02
C SER A 56 -9.02 10.79 26.04
N LYS A 57 -9.45 9.53 25.96
CA LYS A 57 -10.60 9.07 25.17
C LYS A 57 -11.56 8.27 26.03
N ILE A 58 -12.85 8.52 25.87
CA ILE A 58 -13.90 7.72 26.51
C ILE A 58 -14.09 6.47 25.66
N LEU A 59 -13.95 5.30 26.28
CA LEU A 59 -14.17 4.02 25.63
C LEU A 59 -15.67 3.77 25.51
N VAL A 60 -16.08 3.34 24.32
CA VAL A 60 -17.40 2.76 24.09
C VAL A 60 -17.19 1.27 23.92
N CYS A 61 -17.76 0.48 24.83
CA CYS A 61 -17.56 -0.97 24.85
C CYS A 61 -18.92 -1.66 24.70
N GLN A 62 -19.01 -2.55 23.71
CA GLN A 62 -20.22 -3.29 23.39
C GLN A 62 -19.85 -4.73 23.04
N VAL A 63 -20.73 -5.66 23.37
CA VAL A 63 -20.58 -7.06 22.97
C VAL A 63 -21.21 -7.22 21.60
N VAL A 64 -20.43 -7.73 20.65
CA VAL A 64 -20.90 -8.05 19.30
C VAL A 64 -21.24 -9.54 19.25
N PRO A 65 -22.45 -9.93 18.84
CA PRO A 65 -22.79 -11.33 18.60
C PRO A 65 -21.86 -11.96 17.55
N PRO A 66 -21.48 -13.24 17.69
CA PRO A 66 -20.59 -13.90 16.73
C PRO A 66 -21.08 -13.82 15.26
N ASP A 67 -22.40 -13.81 15.04
CA ASP A 67 -23.02 -13.77 13.71
C ASP A 67 -22.86 -12.42 13.01
N GLU A 68 -22.72 -11.34 13.77
CA GLU A 68 -22.50 -9.98 13.25
C GLU A 68 -21.02 -9.69 12.99
N VAL A 69 -20.12 -10.52 13.55
CA VAL A 69 -18.68 -10.36 13.35
C VAL A 69 -18.32 -10.81 11.94
N HIS A 70 -17.78 -9.88 11.16
CA HIS A 70 -17.34 -10.19 9.81
C HIS A 70 -16.26 -11.30 9.83
N PRO A 71 -16.30 -12.32 8.93
CA PRO A 71 -15.41 -13.48 8.97
C PRO A 71 -13.91 -13.14 8.96
N ASN A 72 -13.54 -12.02 8.31
CA ASN A 72 -12.15 -11.57 8.22
C ASN A 72 -11.69 -10.63 9.35
N THR A 73 -12.48 -10.44 10.41
CA THR A 73 -12.16 -9.50 11.51
C THR A 73 -10.82 -9.82 12.16
N PHE A 74 -10.57 -11.10 12.47
CA PHE A 74 -9.32 -11.55 13.10
C PHE A 74 -8.31 -12.10 12.09
N LYS A 75 -8.48 -11.85 10.80
CA LYS A 75 -7.54 -12.33 9.78
C LYS A 75 -6.20 -11.61 9.94
N ASN A 76 -5.14 -12.38 10.20
CA ASN A 76 -3.79 -11.89 10.48
C ASN A 76 -3.69 -11.00 11.74
N SER A 77 -4.61 -11.12 12.71
CA SER A 77 -4.49 -10.40 13.99
C SER A 77 -3.26 -10.80 14.80
N ASP A 78 -2.72 -11.99 14.58
CA ASP A 78 -1.57 -12.52 15.33
C ASP A 78 -0.23 -11.98 14.81
N LYS A 79 -0.24 -11.28 13.68
CA LYS A 79 0.96 -10.72 13.06
C LYS A 79 1.04 -9.22 13.37
N PRO A 80 2.21 -8.71 13.79
CA PRO A 80 2.36 -7.28 14.04
C PRO A 80 2.15 -6.48 12.74
N PHE A 81 1.40 -5.38 12.83
CA PHE A 81 1.21 -4.49 11.69
C PHE A 81 2.55 -3.89 11.24
N ARG A 82 2.91 -4.10 9.96
CA ARG A 82 4.10 -3.51 9.34
C ARG A 82 3.70 -2.36 8.42
N LYS A 83 4.20 -1.16 8.69
CA LYS A 83 4.05 -0.02 7.79
C LYS A 83 5.02 -0.21 6.61
N ILE A 84 4.47 -0.42 5.42
CA ILE A 84 5.24 -0.50 4.18
C ILE A 84 5.30 0.91 3.59
N ASP A 85 6.50 1.39 3.27
CA ASP A 85 6.68 2.61 2.50
C ASP A 85 6.44 2.32 1.01
N TRP A 86 5.17 2.38 0.62
CA TRP A 86 4.76 2.17 -0.77
C TRP A 86 5.38 3.18 -1.74
N VAL A 87 5.74 4.38 -1.28
CA VAL A 87 6.38 5.39 -2.12
C VAL A 87 7.82 4.97 -2.43
N ALA A 88 8.55 4.49 -1.43
CA ALA A 88 9.89 3.93 -1.63
C ALA A 88 9.87 2.70 -2.55
N VAL A 89 8.94 1.76 -2.30
CA VAL A 89 8.79 0.54 -3.12
C VAL A 89 8.45 0.88 -4.56
N GLU A 90 7.50 1.80 -4.79
CA GLU A 90 7.12 2.19 -6.16
C GLU A 90 8.22 3.00 -6.84
N ARG A 91 8.98 3.82 -6.10
CA ARG A 91 10.16 4.51 -6.63
C ARG A 91 11.20 3.51 -7.11
N GLU A 92 11.49 2.49 -6.32
CA GLU A 92 12.42 1.43 -6.69
C GLU A 92 11.95 0.69 -7.94
N ARG A 93 10.68 0.29 -7.98
CA ARG A 93 10.06 -0.37 -9.12
C ARG A 93 10.06 0.47 -10.39
N HIS A 94 9.72 1.75 -10.29
CA HIS A 94 9.68 2.66 -11.43
C HIS A 94 11.09 2.97 -11.97
N ASN A 95 12.07 3.10 -11.06
CA ASN A 95 13.45 3.39 -11.42
C ASN A 95 14.24 2.11 -11.78
N GLN A 96 13.66 0.93 -11.59
CA GLN A 96 14.26 -0.33 -11.96
C GLN A 96 14.65 -0.29 -13.44
N LYS A 97 15.92 -0.63 -13.71
CA LYS A 97 16.42 -0.66 -15.08
C LYS A 97 15.71 -1.77 -15.84
N ARG A 98 15.26 -1.43 -17.05
CA ARG A 98 14.64 -2.39 -17.96
C ARG A 98 15.66 -3.39 -18.46
N SER A 99 15.21 -4.61 -18.73
CA SER A 99 16.03 -5.59 -19.42
C SER A 99 16.30 -5.16 -20.87
N ALA A 100 17.27 -5.79 -21.55
CA ALA A 100 17.58 -5.46 -22.94
C ALA A 100 16.37 -5.66 -23.88
N GLU A 101 15.60 -6.73 -23.67
CA GLU A 101 14.38 -7.03 -24.43
C GLU A 101 13.27 -5.98 -24.16
N GLU A 102 13.11 -5.58 -22.91
CA GLU A 102 12.17 -4.54 -22.51
C GLU A 102 12.57 -3.17 -23.08
N GLU A 103 13.87 -2.85 -23.09
CA GLU A 103 14.41 -1.64 -23.73
C GLU A 103 14.08 -1.62 -25.23
N GLU A 104 14.26 -2.73 -25.94
CA GLU A 104 13.99 -2.82 -27.38
C GLU A 104 12.49 -2.68 -27.68
N SER A 105 11.63 -3.39 -26.94
CA SER A 105 10.17 -3.28 -27.08
C SER A 105 9.69 -1.85 -26.79
N HIS A 106 10.30 -1.19 -25.80
CA HIS A 106 10.01 0.21 -25.49
C HIS A 106 10.47 1.16 -26.59
N ARG A 107 11.67 0.97 -27.16
CA ARG A 107 12.18 1.73 -28.31
C ARG A 107 11.21 1.62 -29.50
N LYS A 108 10.76 0.40 -29.84
CA LYS A 108 9.76 0.16 -30.91
C LYS A 108 8.45 0.90 -30.64
N LYS A 109 7.93 0.83 -29.40
CA LYS A 109 6.71 1.57 -28.99
C LYS A 109 6.88 3.07 -29.10
N LEU A 110 8.04 3.63 -28.74
CA LEU A 110 8.31 5.05 -28.86
C LEU A 110 8.37 5.51 -30.32
N LEU A 111 9.05 4.78 -31.21
CA LEU A 111 9.09 5.10 -32.64
C LEU A 111 7.68 5.08 -33.27
N LYS A 112 6.83 4.13 -32.88
CA LYS A 112 5.43 4.09 -33.31
C LYS A 112 4.60 5.27 -32.79
N LYS A 113 4.88 5.77 -31.57
CA LYS A 113 4.25 6.99 -31.05
C LYS A 113 4.75 8.24 -31.78
N GLU A 114 6.03 8.27 -32.14
CA GLU A 114 6.62 9.36 -32.90
C GLU A 114 6.02 9.47 -34.31
N SER A 115 5.89 8.35 -35.04
CA SER A 115 5.28 8.37 -36.38
C SER A 115 3.82 8.84 -36.34
N ARG A 116 3.06 8.43 -35.31
CA ARG A 116 1.69 8.93 -35.07
C ARG A 116 1.66 10.42 -34.80
N LYS A 117 2.62 10.97 -34.05
CA LYS A 117 2.71 12.42 -33.81
C LYS A 117 3.04 13.18 -35.08
N ARG A 118 4.05 12.73 -35.85
CA ARG A 118 4.41 13.34 -37.13
C ARG A 118 3.22 13.37 -38.08
N ARG A 119 2.49 12.25 -38.19
CA ARG A 119 1.28 12.17 -39.00
C ARG A 119 0.22 13.19 -38.56
N LYS A 120 -0.03 13.34 -37.25
CA LYS A 120 -0.97 14.35 -36.73
C LYS A 120 -0.54 15.79 -37.01
N ILE A 121 0.76 16.07 -36.98
CA ILE A 121 1.31 17.40 -37.29
C ILE A 121 1.08 17.72 -38.78
N THR A 122 1.38 16.76 -39.66
CA THR A 122 1.11 16.89 -41.10
C THR A 122 -0.39 16.99 -41.40
N GLU A 123 -1.23 16.17 -40.76
CA GLU A 123 -2.70 16.24 -40.87
C GLU A 123 -3.25 17.60 -40.41
N ALA A 124 -2.60 18.24 -39.44
CA ALA A 124 -2.94 19.60 -38.99
C ALA A 124 -2.41 20.71 -39.91
N GLY A 125 -1.73 20.37 -41.01
CA GLY A 125 -1.17 21.34 -41.96
C GLY A 125 0.05 22.10 -41.44
N ILE A 126 0.69 21.61 -40.37
CA ILE A 126 1.83 22.26 -39.75
C ILE A 126 3.11 21.65 -40.33
N ASP A 127 3.95 22.46 -40.96
CA ASP A 127 5.28 22.04 -41.41
C ASP A 127 6.29 22.15 -40.26
N TYR A 128 6.44 21.05 -39.51
CA TYR A 128 7.32 20.99 -38.36
C TYR A 128 8.01 19.62 -38.27
N ASP A 129 9.30 19.60 -38.59
CA ASP A 129 10.19 18.47 -38.33
C ASP A 129 10.95 18.69 -37.02
N PHE A 130 11.03 17.64 -36.21
CA PHE A 130 11.79 17.66 -34.96
C PHE A 130 12.64 16.40 -34.83
N PRO A 131 13.80 16.46 -34.14
CA PRO A 131 14.75 15.35 -34.05
C PRO A 131 14.15 14.07 -33.44
N GLY A 132 13.14 14.22 -32.58
CA GLY A 132 12.33 13.13 -32.04
C GLY A 132 13.10 12.05 -31.27
N VAL A 133 12.44 10.91 -31.08
CA VAL A 133 13.03 9.76 -30.40
C VAL A 133 14.06 9.10 -31.30
N LYS A 134 13.85 9.12 -32.62
CA LYS A 134 14.80 8.59 -33.62
C LYS A 134 16.20 9.21 -33.48
N ALA A 135 16.32 10.53 -33.41
CA ALA A 135 17.63 11.17 -33.24
C ALA A 135 18.24 10.92 -31.85
N ALA A 136 17.42 10.81 -30.80
CA ALA A 136 17.90 10.51 -29.45
C ALA A 136 18.48 9.08 -29.35
N ILE A 137 17.87 8.10 -30.02
CA ILE A 137 18.38 6.73 -30.12
C ILE A 137 19.73 6.72 -30.86
N ALA A 138 19.81 7.38 -32.02
CA ALA A 138 21.05 7.46 -32.79
C ALA A 138 22.21 8.07 -31.98
N LYS A 139 21.95 9.12 -31.19
CA LYS A 139 22.95 9.72 -30.27
C LYS A 139 23.38 8.76 -29.15
N GLN A 140 22.45 8.00 -28.57
CA GLN A 140 22.78 7.01 -27.53
C GLN A 140 23.63 5.86 -28.06
N ASP A 141 23.29 5.34 -29.24
CA ASP A 141 24.00 4.22 -29.85
C ASP A 141 25.42 4.63 -30.25
N ALA A 142 25.60 5.84 -30.81
CA ALA A 142 26.94 6.42 -31.06
C ALA A 142 27.78 6.57 -29.78
N LYS A 143 27.16 6.98 -28.65
CA LYS A 143 27.86 7.12 -27.35
C LYS A 143 28.24 5.76 -26.74
N ARG A 144 27.43 4.72 -26.93
CA ARG A 144 27.77 3.34 -26.52
C ARG A 144 28.96 2.81 -27.34
N GLN A 145 28.96 3.02 -28.66
CA GLN A 145 30.05 2.59 -29.54
C GLN A 145 31.39 3.27 -29.24
N ALA A 146 31.37 4.55 -28.86
CA ALA A 146 32.58 5.28 -28.44
C ALA A 146 33.17 4.78 -27.12
N ARG A 147 32.35 4.24 -26.21
CA ARG A 147 32.79 3.73 -24.90
C ARG A 147 33.30 2.30 -24.90
N GLY A 148 32.93 1.47 -25.87
CA GLY A 148 33.43 0.10 -26.01
C GLY A 148 34.74 -0.02 -26.80
N LYS A 149 35.30 1.09 -27.27
CA LYS A 149 36.58 1.18 -28.00
C LYS A 149 37.74 1.68 -27.13
N ALA A 150 37.50 1.93 -25.83
CA ALA A 150 38.49 2.27 -24.81
C ALA A 150 38.45 1.18 -23.73
#